data_AF-A0A078KVJ5-F1
#
_entry.id   AF-A0A078KVJ5-F1
#
_cell.length_a   1.000
_cell.length_b   1.000
_cell.length_c   1.000
_cell.angle_alpha   90.00
_cell.angle_beta   90.00
_cell.angle_gamma   90.00
#
_symmetry.space_group_name_H-M   'P 1'
#
loop_
_entity.id
_entity.type
_entity.pdbx_description
1 polymer ?
#
loop_
_entity_poly.entity_id
_entity_poly.type
_entity_poly.pdbx_seq_one_letter_code
_entity_poly.pdbx_strand_id
1 'polypeptide(L)'
;MNQDSKHYSPLSPRLAGAVFFAIYAMLFMLFTKYTLISIKDTAVLPLLPSILISLLIGALAGSCLGKTLAKEGRWLRSFLIGIVLALLCLILGSLAILLHSYFKDASFLSHVQSWKDYFVLFGAILLSLTVTIGLWLIPLTGFIAIYFNKHFFPGLMAADKQRMQELAKSDDQK
;
A
#
# COMPACT_ATOMS: atom_id res chain seq x y z
N MET A 1 -9.38 -46.61 -2.50
CA MET A 1 -8.37 -45.96 -3.35
C MET A 1 -8.45 -44.48 -3.05
N ASN A 2 -7.63 -43.99 -2.10
CA ASN A 2 -7.73 -42.63 -1.58
C ASN A 2 -7.11 -41.66 -2.58
N GLN A 3 -7.96 -40.87 -3.23
CA GLN A 3 -7.57 -39.68 -3.98
C GLN A 3 -7.38 -38.52 -2.99
N ASP A 4 -6.24 -38.49 -2.29
CA ASP A 4 -5.77 -37.24 -1.67
C ASP A 4 -4.89 -36.50 -2.68
N SER A 5 -5.50 -36.10 -3.81
CA SER A 5 -4.93 -35.06 -4.66
C SER A 5 -4.91 -33.79 -3.83
N LYS A 6 -3.79 -33.51 -3.14
CA LYS A 6 -3.53 -32.20 -2.54
C LYS A 6 -3.73 -31.17 -3.64
N HIS A 7 -4.89 -30.52 -3.61
CA HIS A 7 -5.31 -29.49 -4.55
C HIS A 7 -4.39 -28.28 -4.32
N TYR A 8 -3.20 -28.34 -4.92
CA TYR A 8 -2.22 -27.27 -4.82
C TYR A 8 -2.76 -26.09 -5.65
N SER A 9 -3.24 -25.08 -4.92
CA SER A 9 -3.67 -23.83 -5.53
C SER A 9 -2.43 -23.02 -5.88
N PRO A 10 -2.20 -22.65 -7.16
CA PRO A 10 -1.07 -21.81 -7.53
C PRO A 10 -1.11 -20.50 -6.73
N LEU A 11 0.07 -19.98 -6.38
CA LEU A 11 0.20 -18.76 -5.59
C LEU A 11 -0.64 -17.63 -6.20
N SER A 12 -1.70 -17.23 -5.48
CA SER A 12 -2.63 -16.25 -6.02
C SER A 12 -1.95 -14.87 -6.11
N PRO A 13 -2.04 -14.16 -7.26
CA PRO A 13 -1.45 -12.84 -7.42
C PRO A 13 -1.94 -11.82 -6.38
N ARG A 14 -3.15 -12.04 -5.87
CA ARG A 14 -3.76 -11.22 -4.81
C ARG A 14 -3.03 -11.39 -3.48
N LEU A 15 -2.67 -12.61 -3.10
CA LEU A 15 -1.95 -12.86 -1.85
C LEU A 15 -0.52 -12.32 -1.92
N ALA A 16 0.17 -12.54 -3.05
CA ALA A 16 1.50 -11.99 -3.28
C ALA A 16 1.50 -10.45 -3.23
N GLY A 17 0.52 -9.83 -3.87
CA GLY A 17 0.31 -8.37 -3.80
C GLY A 17 0.03 -7.89 -2.38
N ALA A 18 -0.88 -8.56 -1.66
CA ALA A 18 -1.24 -8.19 -0.29
C ALA A 18 0.00 -8.18 0.64
N VAL A 19 0.79 -9.24 0.63
CA VAL A 19 1.99 -9.34 1.48
C VAL A 19 3.03 -8.28 1.09
N PHE A 20 3.28 -8.10 -0.22
CA PHE A 20 4.27 -7.14 -0.69
C PHE A 20 3.89 -5.69 -0.31
N PHE A 21 2.65 -5.29 -0.58
CA PHE A 21 2.20 -3.94 -0.26
C PHE A 21 1.98 -3.71 1.24
N ALA A 22 1.69 -4.75 2.02
CA ALA A 22 1.68 -4.67 3.48
C ALA A 22 3.06 -4.33 4.05
N ILE A 23 4.09 -5.04 3.60
CA ILE A 23 5.49 -4.77 4.00
C ILE A 23 5.90 -3.37 3.52
N TYR A 24 5.60 -3.03 2.27
CA TYR A 24 5.87 -1.69 1.74
C TYR A 24 5.20 -0.59 2.56
N ALA A 25 3.91 -0.72 2.89
CA ALA A 25 3.18 0.28 3.67
C ALA A 25 3.76 0.43 5.08
N MET A 26 4.16 -0.68 5.71
CA MET A 26 4.85 -0.66 7.00
C MET A 26 6.20 0.06 6.91
N LEU A 27 7.03 -0.28 5.92
CA LEU A 27 8.32 0.37 5.69
C LEU A 27 8.15 1.86 5.39
N PHE A 28 7.18 2.22 4.56
CA PHE A 28 6.87 3.60 4.21
C PHE A 28 6.36 4.39 5.41
N MET A 29 5.53 3.79 6.26
CA MET A 29 5.07 4.39 7.51
C MET A 29 6.25 4.66 8.44
N LEU A 30 7.16 3.69 8.60
CA LEU A 30 8.38 3.87 9.41
C LEU A 30 9.22 5.00 8.83
N PHE A 31 9.50 4.98 7.53
CA PHE A 31 10.24 6.02 6.84
C PHE A 31 9.61 7.39 7.08
N THR A 32 8.30 7.54 6.82
CA THR A 32 7.57 8.80 7.02
C THR A 32 7.67 9.26 8.47
N LYS A 33 7.54 8.35 9.43
CA LYS A 33 7.67 8.67 10.85
C LYS A 33 9.07 9.20 11.18
N TYR A 34 10.12 8.52 10.73
CA TYR A 34 11.50 8.96 11.00
C TYR A 34 11.87 10.26 10.28
N THR A 35 11.37 10.47 9.06
CA THR A 35 11.57 11.73 8.33
C THR A 35 10.81 12.89 8.98
N LEU A 36 9.57 12.68 9.44
CA LEU A 36 8.77 13.72 10.10
C LEU A 36 9.17 13.98 11.56
N ILE A 37 9.76 13.00 12.27
CA ILE A 37 10.31 13.20 13.63
C ILE A 37 11.31 14.35 13.63
N SER A 38 12.08 14.53 12.54
CA SER A 38 13.02 15.65 12.43
C SER A 38 12.34 17.03 12.33
N ILE A 39 11.02 17.09 12.11
CA ILE A 39 10.26 18.31 11.82
C ILE A 39 9.29 18.69 12.96
N LYS A 40 8.85 17.76 13.81
CA LYS A 40 7.83 18.06 14.84
C LYS A 40 8.02 17.24 16.12
N ASP A 41 8.57 17.87 17.15
CA ASP A 41 8.87 17.28 18.47
C ASP A 41 7.64 16.82 19.28
N THR A 42 6.41 17.13 18.87
CA THR A 42 5.23 17.05 19.77
C THR A 42 4.16 16.03 19.37
N ALA A 43 4.33 15.28 18.28
CA ALA A 43 3.31 14.34 17.80
C ALA A 43 3.88 12.94 17.56
N VAL A 44 4.25 12.25 18.63
CA VAL A 44 4.65 10.84 18.56
C VAL A 44 3.41 9.99 18.30
N LEU A 45 3.13 9.71 17.02
CA LEU A 45 2.16 8.70 16.63
C LEU A 45 2.50 7.38 17.37
N PRO A 46 1.56 6.78 18.12
CA PRO A 46 1.81 5.53 18.82
C PRO A 46 2.21 4.47 17.77
N LEU A 47 3.39 3.88 17.96
CA LEU A 47 4.04 3.02 16.96
C LEU A 47 3.16 1.81 16.60
N LEU A 48 2.72 1.08 17.63
CA LEU A 48 1.96 -0.15 17.47
C LEU A 48 0.67 0.00 16.65
N PRO A 49 -0.27 0.91 17.00
CA PRO A 49 -1.51 1.04 16.23
C PRO A 49 -1.23 1.52 14.81
N SER A 50 -0.24 2.39 14.62
CA SER A 50 0.09 2.93 13.31
C SER A 50 0.69 1.84 12.39
N ILE A 51 1.51 0.92 12.93
CA ILE A 51 2.05 -0.23 12.19
C ILE A 51 0.90 -1.17 11.79
N LEU A 52 0.02 -1.53 12.72
CA LEU A 52 -1.12 -2.41 12.43
C LEU A 52 -2.02 -1.84 11.33
N ILE A 53 -2.37 -0.56 11.43
CA ILE A 53 -3.18 0.13 10.43
C ILE A 53 -2.47 0.15 9.07
N SER A 54 -1.17 0.46 9.04
CA SER A 54 -0.39 0.47 7.80
C SER A 54 -0.35 -0.91 7.13
N LEU A 55 -0.23 -1.97 7.92
CA LEU A 55 -0.17 -3.34 7.46
C LEU A 55 -1.51 -3.76 6.87
N LEU A 56 -2.62 -3.41 7.54
CA LEU A 56 -3.97 -3.72 7.10
C LEU A 56 -4.31 -2.99 5.80
N ILE A 57 -4.03 -1.69 5.72
CA ILE A 57 -4.27 -0.86 4.53
C ILE A 57 -3.40 -1.36 3.36
N GLY A 58 -2.12 -1.63 3.60
CA GLY A 58 -1.20 -2.16 2.60
C GLY A 58 -1.64 -3.52 2.08
N ALA A 59 -2.10 -4.42 2.96
CA ALA A 59 -2.63 -5.72 2.58
C ALA A 59 -3.90 -5.60 1.73
N LEU A 60 -4.83 -4.72 2.13
CA LEU A 60 -6.06 -4.47 1.38
C LEU A 60 -5.77 -3.89 0.00
N ALA A 61 -4.94 -2.84 -0.06
CA ALA A 61 -4.51 -2.23 -1.31
C ALA A 61 -3.82 -3.25 -2.23
N GLY A 62 -2.86 -4.01 -1.69
CA GLY A 62 -2.13 -5.05 -2.42
C GLY A 62 -3.01 -6.20 -2.88
N SER A 63 -4.03 -6.59 -2.11
CA SER A 63 -4.96 -7.65 -2.52
C SER A 63 -5.87 -7.22 -3.68
N CYS A 64 -6.32 -5.96 -3.65
CA CYS A 64 -7.16 -5.37 -4.68
C CYS A 64 -6.37 -5.15 -5.98
N LEU A 65 -5.18 -4.59 -5.85
CA LEU A 65 -4.34 -4.17 -6.98
C LEU A 65 -3.40 -5.28 -7.48
N GLY A 66 -3.10 -6.29 -6.67
CA GLY A 66 -2.16 -7.37 -7.01
C GLY A 66 -2.52 -8.13 -8.27
N LYS A 67 -3.83 -8.37 -8.52
CA LYS A 67 -4.29 -8.96 -9.79
C LYS A 67 -4.03 -8.06 -10.99
N THR A 68 -4.18 -6.74 -10.81
CA THR A 68 -3.99 -5.73 -11.87
C THR A 68 -2.50 -5.51 -12.15
N LEU A 69 -1.64 -5.53 -11.11
CA LEU A 69 -0.19 -5.38 -11.27
C LEU A 69 0.49 -6.64 -11.79
N ALA A 70 -0.04 -7.83 -11.49
CA ALA A 70 0.51 -9.11 -11.96
C ALA A 70 0.18 -9.42 -13.42
N LYS A 71 -0.69 -8.65 -14.07
CA LYS A 71 -1.01 -8.83 -15.49
C LYS A 71 0.18 -8.37 -16.32
N GLU A 72 0.67 -9.23 -17.20
CA GLU A 72 1.72 -8.88 -18.15
C GLU A 72 1.30 -7.65 -18.95
N GLY A 73 2.08 -6.58 -18.82
CA GLY A 73 1.77 -5.28 -19.37
C GLY A 73 3.02 -4.42 -19.44
N ARG A 74 2.95 -3.36 -20.26
CA ARG A 74 4.05 -2.38 -20.37
C ARG A 74 4.36 -1.81 -18.99
N TRP A 75 5.65 -1.71 -18.68
CA TRP A 75 6.23 -1.10 -17.47
C TRP A 75 5.53 0.19 -17.00
N LEU A 76 5.16 1.02 -17.98
CA LEU A 76 4.48 2.30 -17.79
C LEU A 76 3.08 2.16 -17.16
N ARG A 77 2.36 1.05 -17.39
CA ARG A 77 1.06 0.79 -16.76
C ARG A 77 1.21 0.55 -15.26
N SER A 78 2.17 -0.27 -14.84
CA SER A 78 2.42 -0.52 -13.42
C SER A 78 2.86 0.75 -12.70
N PHE A 79 3.68 1.58 -13.36
CA PHE A 79 4.05 2.89 -12.84
C PHE A 79 2.83 3.80 -12.63
N LEU A 80 1.96 3.92 -13.64
CA LEU A 80 0.72 4.72 -13.57
C LEU A 80 -0.20 4.21 -12.45
N ILE A 81 -0.36 2.90 -12.30
CA ILE A 81 -1.14 2.31 -11.20
C ILE A 81 -0.55 2.71 -9.83
N GLY A 82 0.79 2.69 -9.70
CA GLY A 82 1.47 3.15 -8.49
C GLY A 82 1.24 4.64 -8.20
N ILE A 83 1.25 5.49 -9.23
CA ILE A 83 0.93 6.93 -9.09
C ILE A 83 -0.51 7.12 -8.64
N VAL A 84 -1.47 6.44 -9.30
CA VAL A 84 -2.89 6.53 -8.95
C VAL A 84 -3.10 6.08 -7.50
N LEU A 85 -2.42 5.01 -7.08
CA LEU A 85 -2.47 4.55 -5.69
C LEU A 85 -1.92 5.59 -4.72
N ALA A 86 -0.78 6.22 -5.03
CA ALA A 86 -0.20 7.28 -4.20
C ALA A 86 -1.13 8.49 -4.08
N LEU A 87 -1.75 8.91 -5.18
CA LEU A 87 -2.75 9.99 -5.18
C LEU A 87 -3.97 9.63 -4.34
N LEU A 88 -4.47 8.40 -4.47
CA LEU A 88 -5.59 7.92 -3.66
C LEU A 88 -5.23 7.94 -2.16
N CYS A 89 -4.02 7.50 -1.80
CA CYS A 89 -3.53 7.56 -0.43
C CYS A 89 -3.42 9.01 0.10
N LEU A 90 -2.99 9.96 -0.73
CA LEU A 90 -2.94 11.39 -0.33
C LEU A 90 -4.34 11.97 -0.11
N ILE A 91 -5.30 11.64 -0.97
CA ILE A 91 -6.70 12.07 -0.84
C ILE A 91 -7.33 11.46 0.41
N LEU A 92 -7.16 10.15 0.64
CA LEU A 92 -7.68 9.48 1.83
C LEU A 92 -6.99 9.97 3.11
N GLY A 93 -5.67 10.21 3.06
CA GLY A 93 -4.91 10.73 4.18
C GLY A 93 -5.33 12.15 4.57
N SER A 94 -5.50 13.03 3.59
CA SER A 94 -6.01 14.39 3.82
C SER A 94 -7.45 14.38 4.37
N LEU A 95 -8.30 13.46 3.87
CA LEU A 95 -9.65 13.27 4.40
C LEU A 95 -9.64 12.77 5.85
N ALA A 96 -8.75 11.84 6.20
CA ALA A 96 -8.60 11.34 7.56
C ALA A 96 -8.15 12.44 8.54
N ILE A 97 -7.24 13.33 8.09
CA ILE A 97 -6.81 14.49 8.89
C ILE A 97 -7.97 15.45 9.10
N LEU A 98 -8.71 15.78 8.04
CA LEU A 98 -9.87 16.66 8.12
C LEU A 98 -10.92 16.09 9.08
N LEU A 99 -11.21 14.79 8.97
CA LEU A 99 -12.17 14.10 9.84
C LEU A 99 -11.69 14.07 11.29
N HIS A 100 -10.40 13.84 11.53
CA HIS A 100 -9.83 13.89 12.88
C HIS A 100 -9.94 15.29 13.50
N SER A 101 -9.65 16.34 12.73
CA SER A 101 -9.83 17.73 13.16
C SER A 101 -11.30 18.04 13.45
N TYR A 102 -12.23 17.54 12.62
CA TYR A 102 -13.67 17.71 12.81
C TYR A 102 -14.18 17.07 14.11
N PHE A 103 -13.71 15.87 14.46
CA PHE A 103 -14.13 15.20 15.69
C PHE A 103 -13.47 15.73 16.96
N LYS A 104 -12.29 16.36 16.85
CA LYS A 104 -11.49 16.76 18.02
C LYS A 104 -11.72 18.22 18.44
N ASP A 105 -12.04 19.11 17.51
CA ASP A 105 -12.30 20.53 17.80
C ASP A 105 -13.76 20.91 17.51
N ALA A 106 -14.53 21.14 18.56
CA ALA A 106 -15.91 21.65 18.44
C ALA A 106 -15.98 23.08 17.84
N SER A 107 -14.88 23.84 17.92
CA SER A 107 -14.72 25.18 17.33
C SER A 107 -14.48 25.16 15.81
N PHE A 108 -14.17 23.99 15.26
CA PHE A 108 -13.97 23.81 13.82
C PHE A 108 -15.28 23.96 13.05
N LEU A 109 -16.41 23.61 13.66
CA LEU A 109 -17.77 23.81 13.14
C LEU A 109 -18.20 25.28 13.12
N SER A 110 -17.66 26.13 14.00
CA SER A 110 -18.06 27.54 14.07
C SER A 110 -17.29 28.44 13.09
N HIS A 111 -16.10 28.03 12.63
CA HIS A 111 -15.31 28.80 11.67
C HIS A 111 -15.57 28.43 10.20
N VAL A 112 -16.17 27.26 9.94
CA VAL A 112 -16.36 26.74 8.58
C VAL A 112 -17.85 26.69 8.27
N GLN A 113 -18.41 27.85 7.93
CA GLN A 113 -19.85 28.04 7.75
C GLN A 113 -20.33 27.76 6.31
N SER A 114 -19.41 27.68 5.35
CA SER A 114 -19.71 27.46 3.92
C SER A 114 -18.95 26.27 3.34
N TRP A 115 -19.58 25.56 2.40
CA TRP A 115 -18.97 24.45 1.64
C TRP A 115 -17.67 24.86 0.92
N LYS A 116 -17.54 26.13 0.58
CA LYS A 116 -16.33 26.69 -0.05
C LYS A 116 -15.14 26.66 0.90
N ASP A 117 -15.37 26.91 2.19
CA ASP A 117 -14.30 26.94 3.20
C ASP A 117 -13.77 25.53 3.48
N TYR A 118 -14.66 24.52 3.47
CA TYR A 118 -14.27 23.11 3.51
C TYR A 118 -13.38 22.73 2.33
N PHE A 119 -13.70 23.17 1.11
CA PHE A 119 -12.90 22.88 -0.07
C PHE A 119 -11.53 23.56 -0.03
N VAL A 120 -11.46 24.81 0.41
CA VAL A 120 -10.19 25.55 0.54
C VAL A 120 -9.29 24.90 1.61
N LEU A 121 -9.86 24.55 2.76
CA LEU A 121 -9.13 23.89 3.82
C LEU A 121 -8.65 22.50 3.41
N PHE A 122 -9.52 21.69 2.79
CA PHE A 122 -9.14 20.39 2.26
C PHE A 122 -8.03 20.52 1.20
N GLY A 123 -8.15 21.52 0.32
CA GLY A 123 -7.11 21.85 -0.67
C GLY A 123 -5.78 22.22 -0.02
N ALA A 124 -5.78 23.02 1.03
CA ALA A 124 -4.58 23.40 1.77
C ALA A 124 -3.91 22.19 2.46
N ILE A 125 -4.71 21.32 3.11
CA ILE A 125 -4.23 20.07 3.72
C ILE A 125 -3.64 19.16 2.64
N LEU A 126 -4.35 18.97 1.53
CA LEU A 126 -3.92 18.13 0.42
C LEU A 126 -2.62 18.67 -0.20
N LEU A 127 -2.52 19.97 -0.44
CA LEU A 127 -1.31 20.60 -0.99
C LEU A 127 -0.13 20.43 -0.03
N SER A 128 -0.34 20.68 1.27
CA SER A 128 0.69 20.49 2.30
C SER A 128 1.16 19.03 2.36
N LEU A 129 0.24 18.05 2.38
CA LEU A 129 0.61 16.63 2.34
C LEU A 129 1.34 16.25 1.06
N THR A 130 0.92 16.81 -0.08
CA THR A 130 1.53 16.53 -1.38
C THR A 130 2.97 17.01 -1.42
N VAL A 131 3.25 18.21 -0.91
CA VAL A 131 4.61 18.76 -0.85
C VAL A 131 5.47 18.01 0.16
N THR A 132 4.92 17.70 1.34
CA THR A 132 5.70 17.12 2.45
C THR A 132 5.98 15.63 2.24
N ILE A 133 4.95 14.85 1.90
CA ILE A 133 5.02 13.38 1.82
C ILE A 133 4.83 12.93 0.37
N GLY A 134 3.94 13.58 -0.39
CA GLY A 134 3.61 13.21 -1.76
C GLY A 134 4.79 13.24 -2.72
N LEU A 135 5.70 14.21 -2.57
CA LEU A 135 6.90 14.35 -3.40
C LEU A 135 7.76 13.08 -3.41
N TRP A 136 7.82 12.38 -2.27
CA TRP A 136 8.55 11.11 -2.13
C TRP A 136 7.64 9.91 -2.37
N LEU A 137 6.42 9.94 -1.85
CA LEU A 137 5.45 8.83 -1.94
C LEU A 137 5.10 8.49 -3.39
N ILE A 138 4.87 9.48 -4.25
CA ILE A 138 4.45 9.28 -5.64
C ILE A 138 5.52 8.52 -6.44
N PRO A 139 6.77 9.00 -6.54
CA PRO A 139 7.80 8.26 -7.27
C PRO A 139 8.10 6.90 -6.61
N LEU A 140 8.19 6.83 -5.27
CA LEU A 140 8.50 5.59 -4.56
C LEU A 140 7.45 4.51 -4.83
N THR A 141 6.15 4.86 -4.77
CA THR A 141 5.06 3.91 -5.03
C THR A 141 5.03 3.49 -6.49
N GLY A 142 5.35 4.40 -7.42
CA GLY A 142 5.51 4.08 -8.84
C GLY A 142 6.63 3.05 -9.07
N PHE A 143 7.81 3.26 -8.47
CA PHE A 143 8.95 2.34 -8.56
C PHE A 143 8.66 0.99 -7.87
N ILE A 144 7.95 0.99 -6.74
CA ILE A 144 7.59 -0.25 -6.05
C ILE A 144 6.63 -1.10 -6.89
N ALA A 145 5.67 -0.46 -7.57
CA ALA A 145 4.71 -1.14 -8.44
C ALA A 145 5.39 -1.78 -9.65
N ILE A 146 6.39 -1.09 -10.20
CA ILE A 146 7.29 -1.62 -11.22
C ILE A 146 8.05 -2.86 -10.72
N TYR A 147 8.66 -2.74 -9.54
CA TYR A 147 9.50 -3.79 -8.97
C TYR A 147 8.66 -5.05 -8.70
N PHE A 148 7.43 -4.85 -8.20
CA PHE A 148 6.48 -5.93 -7.99
C PHE A 148 6.19 -6.71 -9.28
N ASN A 149 5.86 -6.00 -10.37
CA ASN A 149 5.55 -6.63 -11.66
C ASN A 149 6.78 -7.31 -12.29
N LYS A 150 7.93 -6.63 -12.33
CA LYS A 150 9.08 -7.08 -13.12
C LYS A 150 10.00 -8.09 -12.41
N HIS A 151 10.10 -8.04 -11.09
CA HIS A 151 11.07 -8.84 -10.34
C HIS A 151 10.41 -9.73 -9.29
N PHE A 152 9.56 -9.15 -8.44
CA PHE A 152 8.99 -9.90 -7.32
C PHE A 152 8.01 -10.99 -7.76
N PHE A 153 7.01 -10.66 -8.58
CA PHE A 153 5.98 -11.60 -9.00
C PHE A 153 6.52 -12.74 -9.90
N PRO A 154 7.38 -12.48 -10.91
CA PRO A 154 7.99 -13.54 -11.71
C PRO A 154 8.95 -14.42 -10.89
N GLY A 155 9.72 -13.82 -9.97
CA GLY A 155 10.59 -14.56 -9.06
C GLY A 155 9.80 -15.49 -8.13
N LEU A 156 8.67 -15.01 -7.62
CA LEU A 156 7.77 -15.82 -6.79
C LEU A 156 7.17 -17.00 -7.60
N MET A 157 6.77 -16.76 -8.86
CA MET A 157 6.31 -17.83 -9.74
C MET A 157 7.40 -18.83 -10.12
N ALA A 158 8.65 -18.38 -10.29
CA ALA A 158 9.77 -19.27 -10.56
C ALA A 158 10.06 -20.18 -9.35
N ALA A 159 10.05 -19.63 -8.13
CA ALA A 159 10.20 -20.39 -6.90
C ALA A 159 9.07 -21.41 -6.69
N ASP A 160 7.82 -21.03 -6.97
CA ASP A 160 6.66 -21.92 -6.89
C ASP A 160 6.80 -23.09 -7.90
N LYS A 161 7.24 -22.80 -9.13
CA LYS A 161 7.52 -23.83 -10.15
C LYS A 161 8.65 -24.78 -9.75
N GLN A 162 9.73 -24.28 -9.14
CA GLN A 162 10.83 -25.12 -8.65
C GLN A 162 10.35 -26.06 -7.55
N ARG A 163 9.57 -25.55 -6.59
CA ARG A 163 8.98 -26.36 -5.52
C ARG A 163 8.06 -27.45 -6.07
N MET A 164 7.28 -27.15 -7.11
CA MET A 164 6.46 -28.14 -7.80
C MET A 164 7.30 -29.24 -8.46
N GLN A 165 8.41 -28.89 -9.10
CA GLN A 165 9.31 -29.87 -9.71
C GLN A 165 10.00 -30.78 -8.68
N GLU A 166 10.36 -30.24 -7.52
CA GLU A 166 10.94 -31.04 -6.42
C GLU A 166 9.92 -32.01 -5.83
N LEU A 167 8.67 -31.56 -5.60
CA LEU A 167 7.59 -32.41 -5.10
C LEU A 167 7.26 -33.55 -6.08
N ALA A 168 7.17 -33.24 -7.38
CA ALA A 168 6.90 -34.25 -8.41
C ALA A 168 8.01 -35.32 -8.48
N LYS A 169 9.28 -34.93 -8.35
CA LYS A 169 10.41 -35.88 -8.32
C LYS A 169 10.41 -36.76 -7.06
N SER A 170 9.92 -36.26 -5.93
CA SER A 170 9.87 -37.01 -4.68
C SER A 170 8.74 -38.06 -4.63
N ASP A 171 7.66 -37.85 -5.38
CA ASP A 171 6.57 -38.84 -5.53
C ASP A 171 6.96 -39.95 -6.54
N ASP A 172 7.73 -39.64 -7.59
CA ASP A 172 8.21 -40.65 -8.56
C ASP A 172 9.28 -41.61 -8.00
N GLN A 173 9.88 -41.28 -6.85
CA GLN A 173 10.87 -42.13 -6.15
C GLN A 173 10.29 -43.01 -5.03
N LYS A 174 8.96 -42.98 -4.82
CA LYS A 174 8.26 -43.81 -3.84
C LYS A 174 7.44 -44.91 -4.50
#